data_AF-A0A1Q7RCC9-F1
#
_entry.id   AF-A0A1Q7RCC9-F1
#
_cell.length_a   1.000
_cell.length_b   1.000
_cell.length_c   1.000
_cell.angle_alpha   90.00
_cell.angle_beta   90.00
_cell.angle_gamma   90.00
#
_symmetry.space_group_name_H-M   'P 1'
#
loop_
_entity.id
_entity.type
_entity.pdbx_description
1 polymer ?
#
loop_
_entity_poly.entity_id
_entity_poly.type
_entity_poly.pdbx_seq_one_letter_code
_entity_poly.pdbx_strand_id
1 'polypeptide(L)'
;MQMVFGNTGENSGTGVCFTRDASTGEKTFYGDFLINAQGEDVVADIRTPMHLNEMAKRMPRVYKQLEKVRAILEKHYRDMQDTEFTAQEGTLYMLQTRTGKRTPAAAFRMAVDMAKEGLVSKEEAVMRIKREDIERLFYPVIDPNVDKRSLESKRLAGGINAVPGAAAGKVVFAADTTEERNGQRAARK
;
A
#
# COMPACT_ATOMS: atom_id res chain seq x y z
N MET A 1 4.14 -28.32 3.33
CA MET A 1 4.78 -27.27 2.50
C MET A 1 6.27 -27.55 2.50
N GLN A 2 6.95 -27.45 1.35
CA GLN A 2 8.41 -27.57 1.28
C GLN A 2 9.03 -26.23 1.70
N MET A 3 10.09 -26.27 2.51
CA MET A 3 10.82 -25.06 2.90
C MET A 3 11.65 -24.53 1.72
N VAL A 4 11.68 -23.21 1.56
CA VAL A 4 12.50 -22.49 0.59
C VAL A 4 13.31 -21.45 1.36
N PHE A 5 14.59 -21.31 1.02
CA PHE A 5 15.55 -20.54 1.81
C PHE A 5 16.02 -19.28 1.10
N GLY A 6 15.63 -18.10 1.61
CA GLY A 6 16.10 -16.80 1.14
C GLY A 6 17.45 -16.38 1.75
N ASN A 7 18.00 -17.17 2.67
CA ASN A 7 19.19 -16.87 3.49
C ASN A 7 20.37 -17.81 3.21
N THR A 8 20.55 -18.27 1.97
CA THR A 8 21.68 -19.11 1.56
C THR A 8 22.84 -18.33 0.93
N GLY A 9 22.80 -17.00 0.96
CA GLY A 9 23.83 -16.12 0.42
C GLY A 9 23.30 -15.00 -0.47
N GLU A 10 24.19 -14.31 -1.18
CA GLU A 10 23.90 -13.09 -1.97
C GLU A 10 22.97 -13.33 -3.17
N ASN A 11 22.84 -14.58 -3.64
CA ASN A 11 21.94 -14.97 -4.73
C ASN A 11 20.58 -15.47 -4.22
N SER A 12 20.29 -15.26 -2.94
CA SER A 12 19.04 -15.61 -2.29
C SER A 12 18.44 -14.39 -1.60
N GLY A 13 17.13 -14.40 -1.42
CA GLY A 13 16.44 -13.32 -0.74
C GLY A 13 14.96 -13.59 -0.59
N THR A 14 14.28 -12.72 0.14
CA THR A 14 12.82 -12.76 0.31
C THR A 14 12.23 -11.38 0.13
N GLY A 15 10.97 -11.30 -0.24
CA GLY A 15 10.33 -10.01 -0.45
C GLY A 15 8.82 -10.08 -0.55
N VAL A 16 8.25 -8.88 -0.48
CA VAL A 16 6.83 -8.61 -0.66
C VAL A 16 6.67 -7.62 -1.80
N CYS A 17 5.74 -7.88 -2.71
CA CYS A 17 5.51 -6.99 -3.83
C CYS A 17 4.06 -6.99 -4.29
N PHE A 18 3.70 -5.90 -4.94
CA PHE A 18 2.35 -5.62 -5.37
C PHE A 18 2.36 -5.27 -6.84
N THR A 19 1.39 -5.82 -7.56
CA THR A 19 1.32 -5.69 -9.03
C THR A 19 1.04 -4.25 -9.53
N ARG A 20 0.52 -3.37 -8.67
CA ARG A 20 0.30 -1.92 -8.87
C ARG A 20 0.46 -1.20 -7.54
N ASP A 21 0.85 0.08 -7.52
CA ASP A 21 0.99 0.92 -6.33
C ASP A 21 -0.30 0.99 -5.50
N ALA A 22 -0.28 0.43 -4.28
CA ALA A 22 -1.47 0.37 -3.43
C ALA A 22 -1.83 1.71 -2.77
N SER A 23 -0.94 2.69 -2.82
CA SER A 23 -1.16 4.04 -2.30
C SER A 23 -1.72 4.97 -3.36
N THR A 24 -1.16 4.94 -4.57
CA THR A 24 -1.51 5.86 -5.68
C THR A 24 -2.42 5.26 -6.73
N GLY A 25 -2.46 3.92 -6.84
CA GLY A 25 -3.16 3.18 -7.89
C GLY A 25 -2.36 3.03 -9.18
N GLU A 26 -1.14 3.56 -9.27
CA GLU A 26 -0.33 3.51 -10.48
C GLU A 26 0.04 2.08 -10.88
N LYS A 27 0.05 1.80 -12.19
CA LYS A 27 0.48 0.51 -12.74
C LYS A 27 2.00 0.30 -12.68
N THR A 28 2.60 0.65 -11.57
CA THR A 28 4.02 0.49 -11.28
C THR A 28 4.23 -0.77 -10.45
N PHE A 29 5.23 -1.57 -10.82
CA PHE A 29 5.59 -2.72 -10.00
C PHE A 29 6.31 -2.22 -8.76
N TYR A 30 5.74 -2.40 -7.57
CA TYR A 30 6.32 -1.90 -6.33
C TYR A 30 6.43 -3.00 -5.29
N GLY A 31 7.37 -2.85 -4.38
CA GLY A 31 7.63 -3.82 -3.34
C GLY A 31 9.02 -3.64 -2.77
N ASP A 32 9.30 -4.44 -1.75
CA ASP A 32 10.53 -4.41 -1.00
C ASP A 32 11.07 -5.83 -0.82
N PHE A 33 12.39 -5.97 -0.77
CA PHE A 33 13.07 -7.25 -0.63
C PHE A 33 14.34 -7.13 0.21
N LEU A 34 14.77 -8.25 0.78
CA LEU A 34 16.03 -8.40 1.49
C LEU A 34 16.83 -9.55 0.87
N ILE A 35 18.11 -9.30 0.64
CA ILE A 35 19.08 -10.34 0.22
C ILE A 35 19.57 -11.08 1.45
N ASN A 36 19.80 -12.39 1.29
CA ASN A 36 20.31 -13.26 2.32
C ASN A 36 19.50 -13.12 3.62
N ALA A 37 18.19 -13.34 3.53
CA ALA A 37 17.21 -13.03 4.57
C ALA A 37 16.03 -14.01 4.53
N GLN A 38 15.25 -14.05 5.61
CA GLN A 38 13.98 -14.76 5.70
C GLN A 38 12.82 -13.80 5.94
N GLY A 39 11.58 -14.27 5.73
CA GLY A 39 10.39 -13.43 5.83
C GLY A 39 10.27 -12.68 7.16
N GLU A 40 10.76 -13.27 8.25
CA GLU A 40 10.84 -12.63 9.56
C GLU A 40 11.68 -11.33 9.54
N ASP A 41 12.81 -11.32 8.83
CA ASP A 41 13.70 -10.16 8.74
C ASP A 41 13.04 -8.96 8.03
N VAL A 42 12.12 -9.24 7.10
CA VAL A 42 11.36 -8.22 6.37
C VAL A 42 10.33 -7.54 7.30
N VAL A 43 9.83 -8.27 8.30
CA VAL A 43 8.80 -7.78 9.24
C VAL A 43 9.42 -7.19 10.51
N ALA A 44 10.58 -7.69 10.94
CA ALA A 44 11.21 -7.33 12.20
C ALA A 44 11.86 -5.92 12.22
N ASP A 45 11.93 -5.23 11.07
CA ASP A 45 12.50 -3.88 10.90
C ASP A 45 13.97 -3.75 11.39
N ILE A 46 14.69 -4.88 11.48
CA ILE A 46 16.11 -4.94 11.86
C ILE A 46 17.00 -4.52 10.68
N ARG A 47 16.52 -4.74 9.46
CA ARG A 47 17.24 -4.47 8.21
C ARG A 47 16.38 -3.59 7.33
N THR A 48 16.96 -2.51 6.80
CA THR A 48 16.29 -1.67 5.82
C THR A 48 16.07 -2.46 4.52
N PRO A 49 14.83 -2.69 4.10
CA PRO A 49 14.53 -3.36 2.85
C PRO A 49 15.03 -2.55 1.65
N MET A 50 15.40 -3.24 0.57
CA MET A 50 15.70 -2.62 -0.71
C MET A 50 14.43 -2.59 -1.55
N HIS A 51 14.24 -1.53 -2.34
CA HIS A 51 13.12 -1.46 -3.28
C HIS A 51 13.28 -2.47 -4.41
N LEU A 52 12.16 -2.97 -4.94
CA LEU A 52 12.15 -3.95 -6.05
C LEU A 52 12.94 -3.48 -7.29
N ASN A 53 13.04 -2.17 -7.50
CA ASN A 53 13.83 -1.56 -8.58
C ASN A 53 15.34 -1.88 -8.46
N GLU A 54 15.83 -2.05 -7.23
CA GLU A 54 17.21 -2.47 -6.96
C GLU A 54 17.40 -3.97 -7.21
N MET A 55 16.36 -4.78 -7.02
CA MET A 55 16.37 -6.21 -7.33
C MET A 55 16.66 -6.44 -8.82
N ALA A 56 16.12 -5.58 -9.70
CA ALA A 56 16.40 -5.64 -11.13
C ALA A 56 17.90 -5.54 -11.46
N LYS A 57 18.69 -4.86 -10.60
CA LYS A 57 20.15 -4.72 -10.76
C LYS A 57 20.89 -5.89 -10.12
N ARG A 58 20.50 -6.32 -8.92
CA ARG A 58 21.22 -7.35 -8.13
C ARG A 58 20.87 -8.77 -8.54
N MET A 59 19.60 -9.04 -8.86
CA MET A 59 19.07 -10.36 -9.20
C MET A 59 18.23 -10.31 -10.49
N PRO A 60 18.80 -9.87 -11.64
CA PRO A 60 18.05 -9.58 -12.86
C PRO A 60 17.26 -10.78 -13.40
N ARG A 61 17.77 -12.00 -13.21
CA ARG A 61 17.08 -13.23 -13.64
C ARG A 61 15.79 -13.47 -12.83
N VAL A 62 15.87 -13.31 -11.52
CA VAL A 62 14.71 -13.49 -10.61
C VAL A 62 13.71 -12.36 -10.81
N TYR A 63 14.17 -11.11 -10.95
CA TYR A 63 13.29 -9.98 -11.24
C TYR A 63 12.46 -10.20 -12.51
N LYS A 64 13.09 -10.68 -13.60
CA LYS A 64 12.37 -11.02 -14.85
C LYS A 64 11.36 -12.16 -14.67
N GLN A 65 11.64 -13.14 -13.80
CA GLN A 65 10.66 -14.18 -13.45
C GLN A 65 9.49 -13.57 -12.69
N LEU A 66 9.78 -12.68 -11.75
CA LEU A 66 8.78 -12.02 -10.92
C LEU A 66 7.88 -11.09 -11.76
N GLU A 67 8.42 -10.37 -12.75
CA GLU A 67 7.61 -9.58 -13.71
C GLU A 67 6.66 -10.44 -14.54
N LYS A 68 7.08 -11.65 -14.94
CA LYS A 68 6.19 -12.60 -15.62
C LYS A 68 5.08 -13.07 -14.71
N VAL A 69 5.42 -13.41 -13.46
CA VAL A 69 4.44 -13.82 -12.44
C VAL A 69 3.44 -12.70 -12.16
N ARG A 70 3.90 -11.44 -12.01
CA ARG A 70 3.04 -10.25 -11.88
C ARG A 70 1.94 -10.24 -12.94
N ALA A 71 2.32 -10.36 -14.22
CA ALA A 71 1.38 -10.32 -15.33
C ALA A 71 0.40 -11.52 -15.31
N ILE A 72 0.88 -12.71 -14.96
CA ILE A 72 0.05 -13.92 -14.84
C ILE A 72 -0.99 -13.74 -13.73
N LEU A 73 -0.56 -13.33 -12.54
CA LEU A 73 -1.41 -13.20 -11.37
C LEU A 73 -2.44 -12.09 -11.55
N GLU A 74 -2.05 -10.92 -12.04
CA GLU A 74 -2.97 -9.82 -12.30
C GLU A 74 -4.01 -10.20 -13.36
N LYS A 75 -3.61 -10.94 -14.41
CA LYS A 75 -4.54 -11.45 -15.41
C LYS A 75 -5.48 -12.52 -14.87
N HIS A 76 -4.96 -13.45 -14.06
CA HIS A 76 -5.70 -14.58 -13.53
C HIS A 76 -6.75 -14.14 -12.51
N TYR A 77 -6.35 -13.35 -11.51
CA TYR A 77 -7.24 -12.83 -10.48
C TYR A 77 -8.02 -11.60 -10.94
N ARG A 78 -7.64 -11.04 -12.10
CA ARG A 78 -8.23 -9.84 -12.70
C ARG A 78 -8.18 -8.65 -11.76
N ASP A 79 -7.26 -8.60 -10.80
CA ASP A 79 -7.14 -7.54 -9.79
C ASP A 79 -5.70 -7.41 -9.28
N MET A 80 -5.39 -6.29 -8.64
CA MET A 80 -4.09 -6.03 -8.04
C MET A 80 -3.79 -7.07 -6.94
N GLN A 81 -2.68 -7.78 -7.10
CA GLN A 81 -2.19 -8.76 -6.14
C GLN A 81 -1.09 -8.19 -5.25
N ASP A 82 -1.16 -8.56 -3.96
CA ASP A 82 -0.13 -8.49 -2.93
C ASP A 82 0.49 -9.89 -2.79
N THR A 83 1.79 -10.00 -3.00
CA THR A 83 2.48 -11.26 -3.22
C THR A 83 3.74 -11.36 -2.38
N GLU A 84 3.97 -12.54 -1.81
CA GLU A 84 5.17 -12.87 -1.06
C GLU A 84 5.99 -13.89 -1.85
N PHE A 85 7.30 -13.70 -1.90
CA PHE A 85 8.20 -14.57 -2.65
C PHE A 85 9.51 -14.81 -1.92
N THR A 86 10.15 -15.91 -2.28
CA THR A 86 11.53 -16.21 -1.91
C THR A 86 12.32 -16.60 -3.15
N ALA A 87 13.50 -16.02 -3.29
CA ALA A 87 14.50 -16.43 -4.24
C ALA A 87 15.52 -17.31 -3.52
N GLN A 88 15.70 -18.54 -3.96
CA GLN A 88 16.74 -19.43 -3.45
C GLN A 88 17.70 -19.75 -4.59
N GLU A 89 18.94 -19.28 -4.46
CA GLU A 89 20.03 -19.52 -5.42
C GLU A 89 19.64 -19.18 -6.87
N GLY A 90 18.98 -18.03 -7.04
CA GLY A 90 18.51 -17.56 -8.35
C GLY A 90 17.23 -18.23 -8.89
N THR A 91 16.58 -19.09 -8.10
CA THR A 91 15.27 -19.67 -8.42
C THR A 91 14.17 -18.96 -7.66
N LEU A 92 13.16 -18.43 -8.36
CA LEU A 92 11.98 -17.79 -7.75
C LEU A 92 10.96 -18.83 -7.28
N TYR A 93 10.48 -18.65 -6.05
CA TYR A 93 9.35 -19.36 -5.47
C TYR A 93 8.32 -18.36 -4.99
N MET A 94 7.07 -18.55 -5.40
CA MET A 94 5.94 -17.77 -4.89
C MET A 94 5.38 -18.46 -3.64
N LEU A 95 5.25 -17.71 -2.56
CA LEU A 95 4.81 -18.24 -1.27
C LEU A 95 3.33 -17.95 -1.02
N GLN A 96 2.92 -16.73 -1.34
CA GLN A 96 1.55 -16.26 -1.13
C GLN A 96 1.16 -15.26 -2.20
N THR A 97 -0.12 -15.25 -2.57
CA THR A 97 -0.76 -14.17 -3.30
C THR A 97 -2.13 -13.94 -2.72
N ARG A 98 -2.54 -12.68 -2.68
CA ARG A 98 -3.91 -12.29 -2.32
C ARG A 98 -4.26 -10.99 -2.99
N THR A 99 -5.55 -10.68 -3.03
CA THR A 99 -6.02 -9.35 -3.40
C THR A 99 -5.40 -8.31 -2.48
N GLY A 100 -4.63 -7.38 -3.05
CA GLY A 100 -3.87 -6.43 -2.27
C GLY A 100 -4.76 -5.39 -1.60
N LYS A 101 -4.50 -5.11 -0.32
CA LYS A 101 -5.08 -3.95 0.36
C LYS A 101 -4.55 -2.67 -0.29
N ARG A 102 -5.39 -1.64 -0.39
CA ARG A 102 -5.08 -0.40 -1.09
C ARG A 102 -5.84 0.78 -0.51
N THR A 103 -5.38 1.99 -0.78
CA THR A 103 -6.09 3.22 -0.41
C THR A 103 -7.37 3.35 -1.24
N PRO A 104 -8.36 4.11 -0.77
CA PRO A 104 -9.54 4.43 -1.57
C PRO A 104 -9.17 5.04 -2.93
N ALA A 105 -8.30 6.04 -2.95
CA ALA A 105 -7.84 6.68 -4.19
C ALA A 105 -7.24 5.66 -5.18
N ALA A 106 -6.41 4.74 -4.68
CA ALA A 106 -5.85 3.66 -5.48
C ALA A 106 -6.94 2.71 -6.00
N ALA A 107 -7.95 2.35 -5.19
CA ALA A 107 -9.06 1.51 -5.62
C ALA A 107 -9.82 2.09 -6.82
N PHE A 108 -10.16 3.39 -6.76
CA PHE A 108 -10.84 4.08 -7.87
C PHE A 108 -9.98 4.12 -9.13
N ARG A 109 -8.70 4.51 -9.02
CA ARG A 109 -7.79 4.57 -10.16
C ARG A 109 -7.62 3.19 -10.80
N MET A 110 -7.35 2.16 -9.99
CA MET A 110 -7.18 0.80 -10.48
C MET A 110 -8.44 0.26 -11.16
N ALA A 111 -9.64 0.50 -10.61
CA ALA A 111 -10.89 0.07 -11.23
C ALA A 111 -11.07 0.67 -12.63
N VAL A 112 -10.79 1.97 -12.77
CA VAL A 112 -10.85 2.67 -14.07
C VAL A 112 -9.79 2.16 -15.04
N ASP A 113 -8.54 2.03 -14.59
CA ASP A 113 -7.43 1.60 -15.44
C ASP A 113 -7.64 0.15 -15.92
N MET A 114 -8.05 -0.76 -15.03
CA MET A 114 -8.34 -2.15 -15.38
C MET A 114 -9.51 -2.28 -16.37
N ALA A 115 -10.54 -1.41 -16.26
CA ALA A 115 -11.62 -1.38 -17.23
C ALA A 115 -11.15 -0.88 -18.61
N LYS A 116 -10.31 0.16 -18.64
CA LYS A 116 -9.69 0.68 -19.88
C LYS A 116 -8.76 -0.35 -20.54
N GLU A 117 -8.05 -1.13 -19.74
CA GLU A 117 -7.17 -2.21 -20.19
C GLU A 117 -7.95 -3.45 -20.67
N GLY A 118 -9.27 -3.50 -20.48
CA GLY A 118 -10.10 -4.66 -20.81
C GLY A 118 -9.89 -5.85 -19.87
N LEU A 119 -9.24 -5.65 -18.71
CA LEU A 119 -9.06 -6.68 -17.70
C LEU A 119 -10.38 -7.02 -17.00
N VAL A 120 -11.23 -6.00 -16.83
CA VAL A 120 -12.56 -6.07 -16.23
C VAL A 120 -13.57 -5.29 -17.06
N SER A 121 -14.85 -5.64 -16.96
CA SER A 121 -15.93 -4.83 -17.52
C SER A 121 -16.14 -3.55 -16.70
N LYS A 122 -16.90 -2.59 -17.24
CA LYS A 122 -17.26 -1.37 -16.49
C LYS A 122 -18.10 -1.71 -15.26
N GLU A 123 -18.98 -2.70 -15.39
CA GLU A 123 -19.86 -3.18 -14.32
C GLU A 123 -19.02 -3.84 -13.21
N GLU A 124 -18.07 -4.71 -13.57
CA GLU A 124 -17.13 -5.31 -12.61
C GLU A 124 -16.27 -4.25 -11.91
N ALA A 125 -15.83 -3.21 -12.62
CA ALA A 125 -15.08 -2.10 -12.04
C ALA A 125 -15.89 -1.34 -10.99
N VAL A 126 -17.15 -1.04 -11.27
CA VAL A 126 -18.06 -0.38 -10.30
C VAL A 126 -18.30 -1.25 -9.08
N MET A 127 -18.55 -2.55 -9.27
CA MET A 127 -18.83 -3.50 -8.18
C MET A 127 -17.63 -3.74 -7.24
N ARG A 128 -16.42 -3.36 -7.64
CA ARG A 128 -15.20 -3.47 -6.82
C ARG A 128 -15.01 -2.32 -5.85
N ILE A 129 -15.65 -1.19 -6.10
CA ILE A 129 -15.60 -0.03 -5.22
C ILE A 129 -16.51 -0.32 -4.03
N LYS A 130 -15.94 -0.30 -2.82
CA LYS A 130 -16.70 -0.50 -1.60
C LYS A 130 -17.31 0.81 -1.13
N ARG A 131 -18.40 0.71 -0.37
CA ARG A 131 -19.04 1.88 0.25
C ARG A 131 -18.06 2.68 1.11
N GLU A 132 -17.22 1.97 1.87
CA GLU A 132 -16.24 2.59 2.77
C GLU A 132 -15.15 3.35 2.00
N ASP A 133 -14.83 2.94 0.77
CA ASP A 133 -13.89 3.66 -0.09
C ASP A 133 -14.49 4.99 -0.57
N ILE A 134 -15.79 5.01 -0.87
CA ILE A 134 -16.52 6.24 -1.23
C ILE A 134 -16.55 7.21 -0.05
N GLU A 135 -16.95 6.74 1.13
CA GLU A 135 -17.05 7.58 2.34
C GLU A 135 -15.69 8.23 2.66
N ARG A 136 -14.59 7.49 2.50
CA ARG A 136 -13.25 7.98 2.78
C ARG A 136 -12.76 9.08 1.83
N LEU A 137 -13.33 9.22 0.63
CA LEU A 137 -12.99 10.33 -0.27
C LEU A 137 -13.46 11.69 0.27
N PHE A 138 -14.45 11.70 1.16
CA PHE A 138 -15.01 12.92 1.72
C PHE A 138 -14.35 13.35 3.03
N TYR A 139 -13.47 12.53 3.61
CA TYR A 139 -12.75 12.93 4.81
C TYR A 139 -11.71 14.01 4.48
N PRO A 140 -11.65 15.10 5.26
CA PRO A 140 -10.57 16.06 5.13
C PRO A 140 -9.21 15.35 5.31
N VAL A 141 -8.21 15.78 4.57
CA VAL A 141 -6.83 15.29 4.68
C VAL A 141 -5.88 16.46 4.92
N ILE A 142 -4.72 16.18 5.51
CA ILE A 142 -3.63 17.17 5.52
C ILE A 142 -3.16 17.33 4.08
N ASP A 143 -2.96 18.57 3.64
CA ASP A 143 -2.47 18.87 2.29
C ASP A 143 -1.15 18.13 2.03
N PRO A 144 -1.07 17.26 1.00
CA PRO A 144 0.14 16.50 0.67
C PRO A 144 1.36 17.36 0.36
N ASN A 145 1.18 18.63 0.02
CA ASN A 145 2.27 19.57 -0.26
C ASN A 145 2.93 20.12 1.02
N VAL A 146 2.36 19.86 2.19
CA VAL A 146 2.98 20.23 3.46
C VAL A 146 4.19 19.33 3.72
N ASP A 147 5.34 19.94 3.95
CA ASP A 147 6.59 19.22 4.22
C ASP A 147 6.45 18.27 5.43
N LYS A 148 6.87 17.02 5.23
CA LYS A 148 6.77 15.96 6.25
C LYS A 148 7.60 16.28 7.49
N ARG A 149 8.79 16.87 7.35
CA ARG A 149 9.63 17.24 8.51
C ARG A 149 8.96 18.34 9.34
N SER A 150 8.27 19.27 8.68
CA SER A 150 7.44 20.28 9.36
C SER A 150 6.30 19.64 10.16
N LEU A 151 5.62 18.62 9.63
CA LEU A 151 4.58 17.90 10.35
C LEU A 151 5.15 17.12 11.55
N GLU A 152 6.26 16.42 11.36
CA GLU A 152 6.93 15.64 12.40
C GLU A 152 7.41 16.51 13.56
N SER A 153 8.04 17.65 13.26
CA SER A 153 8.53 18.60 14.29
C SER A 153 7.40 19.25 15.12
N LYS A 154 6.17 19.28 14.59
CA LYS A 154 4.98 19.80 15.30
C LYS A 154 4.18 18.72 16.02
N ARG A 155 4.58 17.45 15.92
CA ARG A 155 3.86 16.33 16.55
C ARG A 155 4.09 16.33 18.06
N LEU A 156 3.02 16.48 18.83
CA LEU A 156 3.07 16.46 20.30
C LEU A 156 2.86 15.06 20.90
N ALA A 157 2.04 14.23 20.26
CA ALA A 157 1.67 12.90 20.74
C ALA A 157 1.22 11.98 19.59
N GLY A 158 1.02 10.70 19.89
CA GLY A 158 0.41 9.71 19.00
C GLY A 158 -0.65 8.90 19.75
N GLY A 159 -1.61 8.32 19.03
CA GLY A 159 -2.71 7.56 19.59
C GLY A 159 -3.23 6.48 18.64
N ILE A 160 -4.35 5.87 19.00
CA ILE A 160 -5.01 4.85 18.16
C ILE A 160 -5.80 5.55 17.06
N ASN A 161 -5.63 5.09 15.82
CA ASN A 161 -6.37 5.60 14.66
C ASN A 161 -7.82 5.07 14.67
N ALA A 162 -8.67 5.64 15.53
CA ALA A 162 -10.06 5.21 15.69
C ALA A 162 -10.93 5.50 14.45
N VAL A 163 -10.78 6.70 13.87
CA VAL A 163 -11.50 7.14 12.66
C VAL A 163 -10.50 7.89 11.76
N PRO A 164 -10.46 7.61 10.44
CA PRO A 164 -9.59 8.33 9.52
C PRO A 164 -10.06 9.77 9.27
N GLY A 165 -9.12 10.67 8.99
CA GLY A 165 -9.39 12.06 8.61
C GLY A 165 -8.51 13.05 9.35
N ALA A 166 -8.40 14.26 8.81
CA ALA A 166 -7.75 15.39 9.42
C ALA A 166 -8.80 16.28 10.10
N ALA A 167 -8.54 16.68 11.34
CA ALA A 167 -9.34 17.64 12.07
C ALA A 167 -8.49 18.83 12.48
N ALA A 168 -9.05 20.04 12.40
CA ALA A 168 -8.40 21.26 12.85
C ALA A 168 -9.40 22.11 13.63
N GLY A 169 -9.01 22.56 14.83
CA GLY A 169 -9.89 23.30 15.72
C GLY A 169 -9.17 23.80 16.97
N LYS A 170 -9.94 24.44 17.85
CA LYS A 170 -9.46 24.84 19.18
C LYS A 170 -9.77 23.73 20.18
N VAL A 171 -8.84 23.44 21.08
CA VAL A 171 -9.06 22.47 22.16
C VAL A 171 -10.13 22.99 23.12
N VAL A 172 -11.03 22.10 23.51
CA VAL A 172 -12.11 22.29 24.48
C VAL A 172 -12.25 20.99 25.28
N PHE A 173 -12.72 21.09 26.53
CA PHE A 173 -12.73 19.97 27.47
C PHE A 173 -14.15 19.53 27.87
N ALA A 174 -15.19 20.14 27.30
CA ALA A 174 -16.60 19.82 27.55
C ALA A 174 -17.41 19.87 26.25
N ALA A 175 -18.38 18.97 26.12
CA ALA A 175 -19.23 18.85 24.94
C ALA A 175 -20.06 20.14 24.73
N ASP A 176 -20.74 20.62 25.77
CA ASP A 176 -21.59 21.81 25.72
C ASP A 176 -20.82 23.06 25.22
N THR A 177 -19.59 23.26 25.71
CA THR A 177 -18.70 24.35 25.26
C THR A 177 -18.34 24.24 23.79
N THR A 178 -18.29 23.02 23.24
CA THR A 178 -18.03 22.79 21.81
C THR A 178 -19.21 23.25 20.96
N GLU A 179 -20.43 22.88 21.38
CA GLU A 179 -21.67 23.23 20.69
C GLU A 179 -21.91 24.74 20.67
N GLU A 180 -21.78 25.42 21.82
CA GLU A 180 -21.92 26.87 21.93
C GLU A 180 -20.97 27.61 20.98
N ARG A 181 -19.70 27.19 20.94
CA ARG A 181 -18.68 27.82 20.08
C ARG A 181 -18.92 27.55 18.60
N ASN A 182 -19.44 26.38 18.24
CA ASN A 182 -19.82 26.08 16.86
C ASN A 182 -21.05 26.88 16.44
N GLY A 183 -22.07 27.01 17.30
CA GLY A 183 -23.26 27.81 17.05
C GLY A 183 -22.95 29.30 16.84
N GLN A 184 -22.06 29.87 17.66
CA GLN A 184 -21.60 31.26 17.50
C GLN A 184 -20.81 31.49 16.20
N ARG A 185 -20.13 30.46 15.67
CA ARG A 185 -19.37 30.53 14.43
C ARG A 185 -20.26 30.39 13.19
N ALA A 186 -21.35 29.62 13.30
CA ALA A 186 -22.38 29.52 12.26
C ALA A 186 -23.21 30.82 12.15
N ALA A 187 -23.50 31.49 13.27
CA ALA A 187 -24.24 32.76 13.28
C ALA A 187 -23.42 33.98 12.80
N ARG A 188 -22.12 33.83 12.55
CA ARG A 188 -21.20 34.88 12.07
C ARG A 188 -20.79 34.71 10.61
N LYS A 189 -21.28 33.67 9.93
CA LYS A 189 -21.19 33.50 8.47
C LYS A 189 -22.51 33.90 7.84
#